data_AF-A0A3A5H6R6-F1
#
_entry.id   AF-A0A3A5H6R6-F1
#
_cell.length_a   1.000
_cell.length_b   1.000
_cell.length_c   1.000
_cell.angle_alpha   90.00
_cell.angle_beta   90.00
_cell.angle_gamma   90.00
#
_symmetry.space_group_name_H-M   'P 1'
#
loop_
_entity.id
_entity.type
_entity.pdbx_description
1 polymer ?
#
loop_
_entity_poly.entity_id
_entity_poly.type
_entity_poly.pdbx_seq_one_letter_code
_entity_poly.pdbx_strand_id
1 'polypeptide(L)'
;MPDVRRHPVALGATAALADHLGSLLGPGVVTSGRLCPACGSDQHGAPWARLDGQAFAVSVSRSGCHLVTAIGTHGRVGVDIESIDAVARGWDPGIVLAEGETADTAEEQAWHWAAKEAVLKAMGVGLARPMTSVALADHDVRRVPSPNGYVTAATQLS
;
A
#
# COMPACT_ATOMS: atom_id res chain seq x y z
N MET A 1 -13.57 0.15 -1.89
CA MET A 1 -12.40 -0.69 -1.58
C MET A 1 -11.65 -0.92 -2.86
N PRO A 2 -10.32 -0.76 -2.86
CA PRO A 2 -9.54 -0.93 -4.07
C PRO A 2 -9.46 -2.41 -4.45
N ASP A 3 -9.30 -2.69 -5.74
CA ASP A 3 -8.92 -4.03 -6.19
C ASP A 3 -7.45 -4.25 -5.82
N VAL A 4 -7.14 -5.37 -5.17
CA VAL A 4 -5.78 -5.68 -4.68
C VAL A 4 -5.30 -6.99 -5.31
N ARG A 5 -4.13 -6.92 -5.93
CA ARG A 5 -3.49 -8.07 -6.57
C ARG A 5 -2.05 -8.25 -6.11
N ARG A 6 -1.67 -9.51 -5.91
CA ARG A 6 -0.32 -9.93 -5.57
C ARG A 6 0.43 -10.43 -6.81
N HIS A 7 1.72 -10.13 -6.88
CA HIS A 7 2.59 -10.34 -8.03
C HIS A 7 3.92 -10.96 -7.61
N PRO A 8 4.62 -11.67 -8.52
CA PRO A 8 6.03 -11.99 -8.33
C PRO A 8 6.86 -10.71 -8.21
N VAL A 9 7.74 -10.63 -7.22
CA VAL A 9 8.59 -9.43 -7.03
C VAL A 9 9.46 -9.10 -8.25
N ALA A 10 9.88 -10.12 -9.00
CA ALA A 10 10.71 -9.99 -10.19
C ALA A 10 10.03 -9.20 -11.34
N LEU A 11 8.69 -9.11 -11.34
CA LEU A 11 7.95 -8.34 -12.34
C LEU A 11 8.23 -6.83 -12.19
N GLY A 12 8.52 -6.37 -10.98
CA GLY A 12 8.70 -4.95 -10.68
C GLY A 12 7.38 -4.17 -10.64
N ALA A 13 7.38 -3.05 -9.92
CA ALA A 13 6.17 -2.28 -9.63
C ALA A 13 5.46 -1.74 -10.88
N THR A 14 6.22 -1.21 -11.85
CA THR A 14 5.68 -0.61 -13.07
C THR A 14 4.93 -1.64 -13.91
N ALA A 15 5.56 -2.78 -14.22
CA ALA A 15 4.92 -3.83 -15.00
C ALA A 15 3.78 -4.52 -14.24
N ALA A 16 3.91 -4.71 -12.92
CA ALA A 16 2.82 -5.25 -12.08
C ALA A 16 1.58 -4.36 -12.08
N LEU A 17 1.74 -3.03 -12.02
CA LEU A 17 0.62 -2.10 -12.16
C LEU A 17 -0.01 -2.17 -13.55
N ALA A 18 0.82 -2.28 -14.60
CA ALA A 18 0.32 -2.37 -15.97
C ALA A 18 -0.51 -3.64 -16.19
N ASP A 19 0.02 -4.78 -15.76
CA ASP A 19 -0.67 -6.08 -15.80
C ASP A 19 -2.00 -6.05 -15.02
N HIS A 20 -1.96 -5.52 -13.79
CA HIS A 20 -3.13 -5.44 -12.94
C HIS A 20 -4.23 -4.56 -13.57
N LEU A 21 -3.87 -3.37 -14.06
CA LEU A 21 -4.84 -2.43 -14.64
C LEU A 21 -5.46 -2.99 -15.93
N GLY A 22 -4.64 -3.55 -16.83
CA GLY A 22 -5.13 -4.15 -18.08
C GLY A 22 -6.04 -5.36 -17.82
N SER A 23 -5.71 -6.19 -16.83
CA SER A 23 -6.56 -7.32 -16.44
C SER A 23 -7.90 -6.89 -15.84
N LEU A 24 -7.91 -5.80 -15.07
CA LEU A 24 -9.10 -5.35 -14.33
C LEU A 24 -10.10 -4.61 -15.22
N LEU A 25 -9.61 -3.74 -16.10
CA LEU A 25 -10.44 -2.80 -16.88
C LEU A 25 -10.59 -3.18 -18.35
N GLY A 26 -9.87 -4.19 -18.81
CA GLY A 26 -9.94 -4.68 -20.17
C GLY A 26 -8.91 -4.04 -21.12
N PRO A 27 -9.11 -4.19 -22.44
CA PRO A 27 -8.11 -3.81 -23.44
C PRO A 27 -7.90 -2.29 -23.49
N GLY A 28 -6.67 -1.88 -23.77
CA GLY A 28 -6.27 -0.49 -24.00
C GLY A 28 -4.76 -0.30 -23.82
N VAL A 29 -4.29 0.93 -24.02
CA VAL A 29 -2.88 1.28 -23.84
C VAL A 29 -2.64 1.64 -22.38
N VAL A 30 -2.00 0.73 -21.66
CA VAL A 30 -1.60 0.97 -20.27
C VAL A 30 -0.22 1.62 -20.21
N THR A 31 -0.12 2.72 -19.47
CA THR A 31 1.16 3.33 -19.10
C THR A 31 1.24 3.44 -17.59
N SER A 32 2.41 3.22 -17.02
CA SER A 32 2.65 3.30 -15.59
C SER A 32 4.08 3.71 -15.31
N GLY A 33 4.34 4.17 -14.09
CA GLY A 33 5.67 4.57 -13.67
C GLY A 33 5.70 5.10 -12.25
N ARG A 34 6.77 5.85 -11.95
CA ARG A 34 6.88 6.64 -10.72
C ARG A 34 7.16 8.09 -11.08
N LEU A 35 6.85 8.97 -10.14
CA LEU A 35 7.26 10.36 -10.22
C LEU A 35 7.50 10.90 -8.82
N CYS A 36 8.70 11.44 -8.58
CA CYS A 36 8.95 12.22 -7.39
C CYS A 36 8.54 13.69 -7.62
N PRO A 37 7.60 14.24 -6.83
CA PRO A 37 7.20 15.64 -6.97
C PRO A 37 8.32 16.63 -6.59
N ALA A 38 9.33 16.21 -5.82
CA ALA A 38 10.41 17.08 -5.36
C ALA A 38 11.55 17.25 -6.39
N CYS A 39 11.93 16.18 -7.10
CA CYS A 39 13.07 16.20 -8.02
C CYS A 39 12.72 15.79 -9.47
N GLY A 40 11.50 15.36 -9.73
CA GLY A 40 11.06 14.89 -11.06
C GLY A 40 11.57 13.50 -11.46
N SER A 41 12.28 12.78 -10.58
CA SER A 41 12.81 11.44 -10.88
C SER A 41 11.70 10.42 -11.10
N ASP A 42 11.93 9.50 -12.04
CA ASP A 42 11.13 8.29 -12.31
C ASP A 42 11.69 7.04 -11.60
N GLN A 43 12.85 7.16 -10.93
CA GLN A 43 13.46 6.07 -10.17
C GLN A 43 12.82 5.91 -8.79
N HIS A 44 12.22 6.98 -8.26
CA HIS A 44 11.53 6.98 -6.97
C HIS A 44 10.27 7.85 -7.00
N GLY A 45 9.56 7.93 -5.86
CA GLY A 45 8.32 8.67 -5.74
C GLY A 45 7.07 7.81 -5.88
N ALA A 46 5.93 8.50 -5.93
CA ALA A 46 4.63 7.86 -5.93
C ALA A 46 4.41 7.11 -7.25
N PRO A 47 3.82 5.90 -7.20
CA PRO A 47 3.43 5.20 -8.41
C PRO A 47 2.28 5.93 -9.10
N TRP A 48 2.22 5.84 -10.42
CA TRP A 48 1.08 6.28 -11.22
C TRP A 48 0.78 5.25 -12.31
N ALA A 49 -0.49 5.18 -12.72
CA ALA A 49 -0.91 4.36 -13.86
C ALA A 49 -2.06 5.04 -14.62
N ARG A 50 -2.08 4.81 -15.93
CA ARG A 50 -3.11 5.30 -16.85
C ARG A 50 -3.53 4.19 -17.82
N LEU A 51 -4.81 4.18 -18.17
CA LEU A 51 -5.36 3.40 -19.28
C LEU A 51 -5.94 4.38 -20.29
N ASP A 52 -5.46 4.34 -21.53
CA ASP A 52 -5.88 5.25 -22.61
C ASP A 52 -5.83 6.75 -22.19
N GLY A 53 -4.80 7.10 -21.41
CA GLY A 53 -4.57 8.44 -20.89
C GLY A 53 -5.34 8.80 -19.61
N GLN A 54 -6.39 8.06 -19.26
CA GLN A 54 -7.15 8.22 -18.01
C GLN A 54 -6.33 7.74 -16.80
N ALA A 55 -6.18 8.60 -15.78
CA ALA A 55 -5.46 8.26 -14.56
C ALA A 55 -6.30 7.47 -13.57
N PHE A 56 -5.67 6.54 -12.86
CA PHE A 56 -6.28 5.74 -11.80
C PHE A 56 -5.54 5.91 -10.49
N ALA A 57 -6.27 5.83 -9.38
CA ALA A 57 -5.67 5.79 -8.06
C ALA A 57 -4.94 4.46 -7.90
N VAL A 58 -3.63 4.50 -7.62
CA VAL A 58 -2.83 3.29 -7.47
C VAL A 58 -1.93 3.35 -6.25
N SER A 59 -1.66 2.19 -5.66
CA SER A 59 -0.67 2.03 -4.61
C SER A 59 0.08 0.71 -4.80
N VAL A 60 1.32 0.67 -4.31
CA VAL A 60 2.19 -0.51 -4.39
C VAL A 60 2.86 -0.73 -3.05
N SER A 61 3.01 -1.98 -2.63
CA SER A 61 3.86 -2.35 -1.50
C SER A 61 4.66 -3.62 -1.79
N ARG A 62 5.78 -3.77 -1.10
CA ARG A 62 6.71 -4.90 -1.26
C ARG A 62 7.29 -5.27 0.09
N SER A 63 7.20 -6.55 0.43
CA SER A 63 7.86 -7.12 1.61
C SER A 63 8.34 -8.53 1.30
N GLY A 64 9.60 -8.81 1.62
CA GLY A 64 10.28 -10.04 1.19
C GLY A 64 10.22 -10.26 -0.33
N CYS A 65 9.71 -11.43 -0.75
CA CYS A 65 9.52 -11.81 -2.14
C CYS A 65 8.12 -11.47 -2.69
N HIS A 66 7.33 -10.67 -1.97
CA HIS A 66 5.96 -10.33 -2.34
C HIS A 66 5.86 -8.90 -2.81
N LEU A 67 5.13 -8.70 -3.89
CA LEU A 67 4.73 -7.40 -4.43
C LEU A 67 3.20 -7.36 -4.46
N VAL A 68 2.59 -6.33 -3.89
CA VAL A 68 1.15 -6.10 -3.94
C VAL A 68 0.88 -4.76 -4.63
N THR A 69 -0.19 -4.72 -5.40
CA THR A 69 -0.68 -3.52 -6.08
C THR A 69 -2.14 -3.33 -5.76
N ALA A 70 -2.57 -2.08 -5.64
CA ALA A 70 -3.96 -1.72 -5.45
C ALA A 70 -4.40 -0.72 -6.52
N ILE A 71 -5.62 -0.88 -7.04
CA ILE A 71 -6.24 0.01 -8.03
C ILE A 71 -7.60 0.48 -7.49
N GLY A 72 -7.79 1.79 -7.42
CA GLY A 72 -9.06 2.42 -7.09
C GLY A 72 -9.68 3.10 -8.31
N THR A 73 -11.00 3.00 -8.40
CA THR A 73 -11.80 3.69 -9.43
C THR A 73 -12.11 5.15 -9.07
N HIS A 74 -11.85 5.56 -7.83
CA HIS A 74 -12.02 6.93 -7.33
C HIS A 74 -11.14 7.20 -6.11
N GLY A 75 -11.00 8.47 -5.73
CA GLY A 75 -10.34 8.88 -4.50
C GLY A 75 -8.84 8.56 -4.49
N ARG A 76 -8.30 8.27 -3.31
CA ARG A 76 -6.90 7.85 -3.13
C ARG A 76 -6.85 6.46 -2.51
N VAL A 77 -5.88 5.65 -2.89
CA VAL A 77 -5.76 4.27 -2.41
C VAL A 77 -4.42 4.03 -1.75
N GLY A 78 -4.42 3.10 -0.82
CA GLY A 78 -3.21 2.64 -0.14
C GLY A 78 -3.26 1.14 0.03
N VAL A 79 -2.09 0.51 -0.13
CA VAL A 79 -1.89 -0.90 0.18
C VAL A 79 -0.53 -1.07 0.82
N ASP A 80 -0.48 -1.94 1.81
CA ASP A 80 0.76 -2.34 2.44
C ASP A 80 0.77 -3.83 2.77
N ILE A 81 1.91 -4.49 2.56
CA ILE A 81 2.14 -5.89 2.92
C ILE A 81 3.36 -5.95 3.81
N GLU A 82 3.27 -6.66 4.94
CA GLU A 82 4.40 -6.83 5.85
C GLU A 82 4.58 -8.25 6.37
N SER A 83 5.83 -8.61 6.58
CA SER A 83 6.21 -9.86 7.23
C SER A 83 6.00 -9.73 8.73
N ILE A 84 5.24 -10.66 9.31
CA ILE A 84 4.93 -10.69 10.74
C ILE A 84 6.22 -10.75 11.56
N ASP A 85 7.11 -11.68 11.24
CA ASP A 85 8.38 -11.84 11.94
C ASP A 85 9.30 -10.63 11.79
N ALA A 86 9.26 -9.95 10.63
CA ALA A 86 10.09 -8.77 10.40
C ALA A 86 9.64 -7.59 11.26
N VAL A 87 8.33 -7.32 11.31
CA VAL A 87 7.77 -6.26 12.16
C VAL A 87 8.03 -6.58 13.63
N ALA A 88 7.76 -7.82 14.07
CA ALA A 88 7.93 -8.21 15.48
C ALA A 88 9.38 -8.02 15.99
N ARG A 89 10.39 -8.24 15.14
CA ARG A 89 11.81 -8.04 15.51
C ARG A 89 12.18 -6.57 15.77
N GLY A 90 11.46 -5.64 15.17
CA GLY A 90 11.71 -4.19 15.27
C GLY A 90 10.55 -3.42 15.90
N TRP A 91 9.66 -4.10 16.60
CA TRP A 91 8.44 -3.50 17.10
C TRP A 91 8.73 -2.47 18.19
N ASP A 92 8.19 -1.26 18.00
CA ASP A 92 8.15 -0.22 19.01
C ASP A 92 6.74 0.39 19.03
N PRO A 93 5.94 0.17 20.09
CA PRO A 93 4.60 0.73 20.17
C PRO A 93 4.61 2.26 20.19
N GLY A 94 5.67 2.91 20.70
CA GLY A 94 5.78 4.36 20.82
C GLY A 94 5.93 5.10 19.48
N ILE A 95 6.27 4.39 18.40
CA ILE A 95 6.33 4.96 17.05
C ILE A 95 5.14 4.56 16.18
N VAL A 96 4.44 3.47 16.51
CA VAL A 96 3.36 2.92 15.70
C VAL A 96 1.97 3.25 16.27
N LEU A 97 1.72 2.94 17.54
CA LEU A 97 0.38 2.97 18.11
C LEU A 97 -0.08 4.40 18.37
N ALA A 98 -1.31 4.70 17.96
CA ALA A 98 -1.99 5.92 18.36
C ALA A 98 -2.53 5.75 19.79
N GLU A 99 -2.90 6.87 20.42
CA GLU A 99 -3.48 6.86 21.77
C GLU A 99 -4.69 5.90 21.83
N GLY A 100 -4.65 4.96 22.77
CA GLY A 100 -5.71 3.97 22.99
C GLY A 100 -5.65 2.70 22.14
N GLU A 101 -4.68 2.57 21.21
CA GLU A 101 -4.47 1.33 20.45
C GLU A 101 -3.57 0.34 21.21
N THR A 102 -3.79 -0.96 21.01
CA THR A 102 -2.96 -2.03 21.56
C THR A 102 -2.66 -3.09 20.50
N ALA A 103 -1.52 -3.77 20.65
CA ALA A 103 -1.10 -4.85 19.78
C ALA A 103 -0.25 -5.86 20.58
N ASP A 104 -0.88 -6.94 21.04
CA ASP A 104 -0.30 -7.87 22.01
C ASP A 104 0.39 -9.06 21.33
N THR A 105 -0.02 -9.35 20.09
CA THR A 105 0.56 -10.42 19.27
C THR A 105 1.39 -9.88 18.11
N ALA A 106 2.36 -10.65 17.63
CA ALA A 106 3.15 -10.31 16.45
C ALA A 106 2.28 -10.01 15.22
N GLU A 107 1.16 -10.72 15.07
CA GLU A 107 0.23 -10.50 13.96
C GLU A 107 -0.52 -9.17 14.10
N GLU A 108 -0.92 -8.77 15.31
CA GLU A 108 -1.54 -7.46 15.57
C GLU A 108 -0.55 -6.31 15.37
N GLN A 109 0.72 -6.52 15.75
CA GLN A 109 1.80 -5.54 15.55
C GLN A 109 2.02 -5.30 14.06
N ALA A 110 2.17 -6.38 13.28
CA ALA A 110 2.30 -6.32 11.83
C ALA A 110 1.06 -5.68 11.18
N TRP A 111 -0.13 -5.98 11.69
CA TRP A 111 -1.37 -5.38 11.21
C TRP A 111 -1.41 -3.87 11.46
N HIS A 112 -1.08 -3.39 12.66
CA HIS A 112 -1.07 -1.96 12.94
C HIS A 112 -0.08 -1.24 12.05
N TRP A 113 1.11 -1.81 11.85
CA TRP A 113 2.09 -1.27 10.92
C TRP A 113 1.53 -1.17 9.49
N ALA A 114 1.09 -2.29 8.92
CA ALA A 114 0.61 -2.35 7.54
C ALA A 114 -0.64 -1.47 7.33
N ALA A 115 -1.57 -1.46 8.28
CA ALA A 115 -2.77 -0.65 8.20
C ALA A 115 -2.44 0.85 8.19
N LYS A 116 -1.54 1.30 9.06
CA LYS A 116 -1.13 2.71 9.11
C LYS A 116 -0.33 3.12 7.88
N GLU A 117 0.59 2.28 7.40
CA GLU A 117 1.30 2.49 6.13
C GLU A 117 0.32 2.59 4.95
N ALA A 118 -0.69 1.72 4.88
CA ALA A 118 -1.71 1.79 3.84
C ALA A 118 -2.47 3.13 3.91
N VAL A 119 -2.88 3.57 5.10
CA VAL A 119 -3.54 4.88 5.27
C VAL A 119 -2.63 6.05 4.88
N LEU A 120 -1.37 6.04 5.32
CA LEU A 120 -0.39 7.09 4.99
C LEU A 120 -0.10 7.16 3.49
N LYS A 121 -0.02 6.00 2.81
CA LYS A 121 0.09 5.91 1.35
C LYS A 121 -1.12 6.52 0.65
N ALA A 122 -2.33 6.22 1.13
CA ALA A 122 -3.56 6.82 0.59
C ALA A 122 -3.64 8.32 0.85
N MET A 123 -3.05 8.83 1.92
CA MET A 123 -2.97 10.28 2.18
C MET A 123 -1.93 10.97 1.29
N GLY A 124 -0.93 10.24 0.77
CA GLY A 124 0.14 10.80 -0.06
C GLY A 124 1.16 11.64 0.71
N VAL A 125 1.17 11.54 2.04
CA VAL A 125 2.04 12.34 2.92
C VAL A 125 3.40 11.68 3.19
N GLY A 126 3.57 10.42 2.80
CA GLY A 126 4.78 9.64 3.07
C GLY A 126 5.13 9.63 4.56
N LEU A 127 6.43 9.72 4.87
CA LEU A 127 6.95 9.74 6.24
C LEU A 127 6.76 11.09 6.96
N ALA A 128 6.14 12.09 6.33
CA ALA A 128 5.96 13.42 6.94
C ALA A 128 4.94 13.40 8.10
N ARG A 129 4.11 12.35 8.19
CA ARG A 129 3.14 12.16 9.25
C ARG A 129 3.51 10.91 10.06
N PRO A 130 3.67 11.01 11.39
CA PRO A 130 3.99 9.84 12.22
C PRO A 130 2.79 8.90 12.32
N MET A 131 3.05 7.58 12.41
CA MET A 131 2.01 6.56 12.56
C MET A 131 1.18 6.74 13.83
N THR A 132 1.78 7.23 14.91
CA THR A 132 1.09 7.55 16.17
C THR A 132 -0.02 8.61 16.01
N SER A 133 0.00 9.40 14.93
CA SER A 133 -1.06 10.38 14.62
C SER A 133 -2.20 9.82 13.76
N VAL A 134 -2.16 8.53 13.41
CA VAL A 134 -3.15 7.85 12.59
C VAL A 134 -3.88 6.84 13.47
N ALA A 135 -5.06 7.18 13.98
CA ALA A 135 -5.90 6.24 14.71
C ALA A 135 -6.66 5.36 13.70
N LEU A 136 -6.48 4.03 13.77
CA LEU A 136 -7.07 3.11 12.81
C LEU A 136 -8.61 3.11 12.84
N ALA A 137 -9.21 3.43 13.98
CA ALA A 137 -10.66 3.56 14.13
C ALA A 137 -11.27 4.65 13.23
N ASP A 138 -10.48 5.65 12.81
CA ASP A 138 -10.93 6.76 11.96
C ASP A 138 -10.85 6.44 10.45
N HIS A 139 -10.40 5.24 10.10
CA HIS A 139 -10.09 4.87 8.71
C HIS A 139 -10.73 3.54 8.31
N ASP A 140 -11.37 3.51 7.13
CA ASP A 140 -11.81 2.25 6.51
C ASP A 140 -10.61 1.53 5.88
N VAL A 141 -9.85 0.83 6.72
CA VAL A 141 -8.73 -0.02 6.35
C VAL A 141 -9.08 -1.48 6.62
N ARG A 142 -8.80 -2.35 5.66
CA ARG A 142 -9.23 -3.76 5.70
C ARG A 142 -8.08 -4.71 5.47
N ARG A 143 -8.15 -5.86 6.14
CA ARG A 143 -7.33 -7.02 5.82
C ARG A 143 -7.73 -7.56 4.47
N VAL A 144 -6.73 -7.86 3.64
CA VAL A 144 -6.92 -8.57 2.37
C VAL A 144 -6.10 -9.87 2.37
N PRO A 145 -6.44 -10.86 1.52
CA PRO A 145 -5.76 -12.14 1.50
C PRO A 145 -4.24 -11.98 1.40
N SER A 146 -3.53 -12.66 2.31
CA SER A 146 -2.09 -12.52 2.49
C SER A 146 -1.40 -13.88 2.49
N PRO A 147 -0.13 -13.96 2.08
CA PRO A 147 0.67 -15.18 2.22
C PRO A 147 0.87 -15.56 3.69
N ASN A 148 1.10 -16.84 3.97
CA ASN A 148 1.43 -17.28 5.33
C ASN A 148 2.65 -16.52 5.88
N GLY A 149 2.56 -16.02 7.11
CA GLY A 149 3.60 -15.21 7.75
C GLY A 149 3.58 -13.72 7.36
N TYR A 150 2.57 -13.27 6.62
CA TYR A 150 2.40 -11.88 6.22
C TYR A 150 0.99 -11.37 6.52
N VAL A 151 0.88 -10.05 6.67
CA VAL A 151 -0.40 -9.33 6.67
C VAL A 151 -0.41 -8.32 5.53
N THR A 152 -1.57 -8.08 4.97
CA THR A 152 -1.78 -7.07 3.92
C THR A 152 -2.99 -6.22 4.29
N ALA A 153 -2.77 -4.91 4.31
CA ALA A 153 -3.80 -3.92 4.56
C ALA A 153 -4.08 -3.12 3.29
N ALA A 154 -5.34 -2.78 3.07
CA ALA A 154 -5.74 -1.90 1.98
C ALA A 154 -6.80 -0.90 2.45
N THR A 155 -6.76 0.30 1.90
CA THR A 155 -7.72 1.36 2.19
C THR A 155 -7.96 2.22 0.95
N GLN A 156 -9.09 2.92 0.95
CA GLN A 156 -9.45 3.89 -0.06
C GLN A 156 -10.15 5.08 0.60
N LEU A 157 -9.57 6.26 0.44
CA LEU A 157 -10.08 7.53 0.95
C LEU A 157 -10.90 8.20 -0.17
N SER A 158 -12.09 8.71 0.18
CA SER A 158 -12.94 9.50 -0.72
C SER A 158 -12.33 10.86 -1.05
#